data_AF-A0A0A5GF02-F1
#
_entry.id   AF-A0A0A5GF02-F1
#
_cell.length_a   1.000
_cell.length_b   1.000
_cell.length_c   1.000
_cell.angle_alpha   90.00
_cell.angle_beta   90.00
_cell.angle_gamma   90.00
#
_symmetry.space_group_name_H-M   'P 1'
#
loop_
_entity.id
_entity.type
_entity.pdbx_description
1 polymer ?
#
loop_
_entity_poly.entity_id
_entity_poly.type
_entity_poly.pdbx_seq_one_letter_code
_entity_poly.pdbx_strand_id
1 'polypeptide(L)' 'MNPIIEFCINNLASGSQKAKEELEKDLDLDVIEYGCLSHCGLCAQSLFCLVNGDRVTGETPEELVENVYQHLEENPLF' A
#
# COMPACT_ATOMS: atom_id res chain seq x y z
N MET A 1 -7.18 3.75 -16.16
CA MET A 1 -7.41 4.55 -14.95
C MET A 1 -6.25 4.20 -14.02
N ASN A 2 -5.52 5.16 -13.48
CA ASN A 2 -4.34 4.84 -12.68
C ASN A 2 -4.79 4.18 -11.37
N PRO A 3 -4.19 3.05 -10.96
CA PRO A 3 -4.52 2.44 -9.69
C PRO A 3 -4.16 3.36 -8.53
N ILE A 4 -5.09 3.50 -7.59
CA ILE A 4 -4.90 4.33 -6.40
C ILE A 4 -4.38 3.44 -5.27
N ILE A 5 -3.28 3.83 -4.65
CA ILE A 5 -2.67 3.13 -3.51
C ILE A 5 -2.78 4.00 -2.27
N GLU A 6 -3.55 3.57 -1.30
CA GLU A 6 -3.79 4.29 -0.05
C GLU A 6 -2.94 3.69 1.07
N PHE A 7 -2.02 4.47 1.61
CA PHE A 7 -1.17 4.10 2.75
C PHE A 7 -1.70 4.69 4.05
N CYS A 8 -1.69 3.91 5.13
CA CYS A 8 -1.98 4.42 6.45
C CYS A 8 -0.74 5.06 7.09
N ILE A 9 -0.84 6.31 7.55
CA ILE A 9 0.32 7.03 8.17
C ILE A 9 0.89 6.28 9.37
N ASN A 10 0.01 5.59 10.11
CA ASN A 10 0.39 4.85 11.29
C ASN A 10 1.19 3.58 10.94
N ASN A 11 0.98 3.05 9.74
CA ASN A 11 1.76 1.95 9.18
C ASN A 11 3.13 2.43 8.68
N LEU A 12 3.19 3.62 8.06
CA LEU A 12 4.45 4.23 7.59
C LEU A 12 5.45 4.39 8.75
N ALA A 13 4.97 4.82 9.91
CA ALA A 13 5.77 4.93 11.14
C ALA A 13 6.34 3.58 11.62
N SER A 14 5.71 2.46 11.28
CA SER A 14 6.19 1.10 11.60
C SER A 14 7.22 0.54 10.60
N GLY A 15 7.36 1.12 9.40
CA GLY A 15 8.40 0.73 8.44
C GLY A 15 7.96 0.59 6.97
N SER A 16 6.69 0.82 6.62
CA SER A 16 6.24 0.81 5.22
C SER A 16 6.65 2.04 4.41
N GLN A 17 7.37 2.99 5.02
CA GLN A 17 7.90 4.17 4.33
C GLN A 17 8.69 3.83 3.06
N LYS A 18 9.52 2.78 3.11
CA LYS A 18 10.30 2.32 1.95
C LYS A 18 9.41 1.80 0.81
N ALA A 19 8.34 1.09 1.14
CA ALA A 19 7.39 0.58 0.16
C ALA A 19 6.69 1.73 -0.56
N LYS A 20 6.27 2.74 0.22
CA LYS A 20 5.69 3.97 -0.33
C LYS A 20 6.67 4.68 -1.27
N GLU A 21 7.92 4.90 -0.84
CA GLU A 21 8.94 5.56 -1.67
C GLU A 21 9.22 4.81 -2.98
N GLU A 22 9.17 3.47 -2.99
CA GLU A 22 9.27 2.70 -4.23
C GLU A 22 8.07 2.94 -5.15
N LEU A 23 6.85 2.81 -4.62
CA LEU A 23 5.62 2.98 -5.41
C LEU A 23 5.41 4.43 -5.87
N GLU A 24 5.88 5.42 -5.11
CA GLU A 24 5.78 6.85 -5.44
C GLU A 24 6.73 7.24 -6.58
N LYS A 25 7.76 6.43 -6.89
CA LYS A 25 8.60 6.63 -8.08
C LYS A 25 7.86 6.31 -9.37
N ASP A 26 6.84 5.46 -9.30
CA ASP A 26 6.06 5.02 -10.45
C ASP A 26 4.92 6.00 -10.71
N LEU A 27 5.07 6.80 -11.77
CA LEU A 27 4.07 7.78 -12.22
C LEU A 27 2.75 7.15 -12.70
N ASP A 28 2.72 5.83 -12.87
CA ASP A 28 1.53 5.07 -13.24
C ASP A 28 0.61 4.80 -12.03
N LEU A 29 1.14 4.93 -10.81
CA LEU A 29 0.44 4.65 -9.56
C LEU A 29 0.09 5.96 -8.84
N ASP A 30 -1.13 6.05 -8.34
CA ASP A 30 -1.58 7.21 -7.54
C ASP A 30 -1.40 6.89 -6.05
N VAL A 31 -0.23 7.21 -5.49
CA VAL A 31 0.07 6.93 -4.08
C VAL A 31 -0.48 8.05 -3.19
N ILE A 32 -1.46 7.71 -2.36
CA ILE A 32 -2.15 8.64 -1.45
C ILE A 32 -1.92 8.21 0.00
N GLU A 33 -1.63 9.18 0.86
CA GLU A 33 -1.52 8.95 2.29
C GLU A 33 -2.87 9.21 2.98
N TYR A 34 -3.50 8.13 3.43
CA TYR A 34 -4.68 8.21 4.28
C TYR A 34 -4.28 8.25 5.76
N GLY A 35 -4.85 9.22 6.48
CA GLY A 35 -4.60 9.50 7.89
C GLY A 35 -4.84 8.31 8.85
N CYS A 36 -5.89 8.44 9.65
CA CYS A 36 -6.33 7.39 10.56
C CYS A 36 -7.53 6.67 9.94
N LEU A 37 -7.31 5.50 9.34
CA LEU A 37 -8.39 4.60 8.95
C LEU A 37 -9.10 3.94 10.16
N SER A 38 -8.80 4.37 11.40
CA SER A 38 -9.30 3.78 12.66
C SER A 38 -9.01 2.29 12.85
N HIS A 39 -8.09 1.71 12.06
CA HIS A 39 -7.63 0.31 12.16
C HIS A 39 -6.35 0.18 12.99
N CYS A 40 -6.30 0.85 14.15
CA CYS A 40 -5.13 0.91 15.03
C CYS A 40 -4.65 -0.48 15.51
N GLY A 41 -5.48 -1.52 15.46
CA GLY A 41 -5.10 -2.90 15.79
C GLY A 41 -4.30 -3.65 14.73
N LEU A 42 -4.46 -3.30 13.44
CA LEU A 42 -3.74 -3.94 12.32
C LEU A 42 -2.43 -3.22 11.98
N CYS A 43 -2.34 -1.91 12.23
CA CYS A 43 -1.15 -1.10 11.97
C CYS A 43 0.08 -1.49 12.81
N ALA A 44 -0.14 -2.18 13.92
CA ALA A 44 0.92 -2.58 14.86
C ALA A 44 1.50 -3.98 14.57
N GLN A 45 0.90 -4.77 13.67
CA GLN A 45 1.29 -6.18 13.45
C GLN A 45 1.97 -6.43 12.10
N SER A 46 1.58 -5.74 11.02
CA SER A 46 2.14 -6.00 9.68
C SER A 46 2.00 -4.79 8.75
N LEU A 47 2.77 -4.75 7.66
CA LEU A 47 2.70 -3.68 6.66
C LEU A 47 1.49 -3.92 5.75
N PHE A 48 0.74 -2.86 5.45
CA PHE A 48 -0.42 -2.97 4.56
C PHE A 48 -0.72 -1.65 3.84
N CYS A 49 -1.35 -1.76 2.68
CA CYS A 49 -1.92 -0.67 1.89
C CYS A 49 -3.26 -1.10 1.29
N LEU A 50 -4.02 -0.14 0.78
CA LEU A 50 -5.22 -0.42 -0.01
C LEU A 50 -4.93 -0.08 -1.47
N VAL A 51 -5.19 -1.00 -2.38
CA VAL A 51 -5.05 -0.81 -3.83
C VAL A 51 -6.45 -0.77 -4.42
N ASN A 52 -6.91 0.40 -4.88
CA ASN A 52 -8.29 0.63 -5.35
C ASN A 52 -9.38 0.17 -4.35
N GLY A 53 -9.11 0.29 -3.05
CA GLY A 53 -10.01 -0.18 -1.99
C GLY A 53 -9.86 -1.66 -1.59
N ASP A 54 -9.01 -2.43 -2.28
CA ASP A 54 -8.67 -3.80 -1.92
C ASP A 54 -7.44 -3.85 -1.01
N ARG A 55 -7.46 -4.70 0.02
CA ARG A 55 -6.36 -4.74 0.99
C ARG A 55 -5.19 -5.59 0.48
N VAL A 56 -3.99 -5.02 0.55
CA VAL A 56 -2.75 -5.72 0.27
C VAL A 56 -1.84 -5.62 1.49
N THR A 57 -1.29 -6.75 1.93
CA THR A 57 -0.46 -6.88 3.13
C THR A 57 0.88 -7.49 2.78
N GLY A 58 1.93 -7.19 3.55
CA GLY A 58 3.25 -7.77 3.40
C GLY A 58 4.02 -7.79 4.72
N GLU A 59 4.93 -8.75 4.86
CA GLU A 59 5.83 -8.86 6.02
C GLU A 59 7.00 -7.87 5.93
N THR A 60 7.41 -7.51 4.71
CA THR A 60 8.49 -6.54 4.44
C THR A 60 8.01 -5.48 3.46
N PRO A 61 8.65 -4.30 3.43
CA PRO A 61 8.27 -3.26 2.47
C PRO A 61 8.47 -3.72 1.03
N GLU A 62 9.50 -4.52 0.75
CA GLU A 62 9.75 -5.10 -0.58
C GLU A 62 8.62 -6.05 -0.99
N GLU A 63 8.23 -6.96 -0.09
CA GLU A 63 7.13 -7.91 -0.34
C GLU A 63 5.78 -7.18 -0.51
N LEU A 64 5.56 -6.09 0.25
CA LEU A 64 4.34 -5.29 0.08
C LEU A 64 4.27 -4.69 -1.33
N VAL A 65 5.39 -4.18 -1.85
CA VAL A 65 5.49 -3.63 -3.21
C VAL A 65 5.24 -4.72 -4.24
N GLU A 66 5.88 -5.88 -4.10
CA GLU A 66 5.64 -7.03 -5.00
C GLU A 66 4.18 -7.48 -4.99
N ASN A 67 3.57 -7.59 -3.81
CA ASN A 67 2.16 -7.96 -3.68
C ASN A 67 1.23 -6.92 -4.31
N VAL A 68 1.56 -5.62 -4.23
CA VAL A 68 0.82 -4.57 -4.91
C VAL A 68 0.91 -4.77 -6.42
N TYR A 69 2.11 -4.93 -6.98
CA TYR A 69 2.29 -5.17 -8.41
C TYR A 69 1.57 -6.43 -8.89
N GLN A 70 1.70 -7.53 -8.16
CA GLN A 70 0.95 -8.76 -8.43
C GLN A 70 -0.56 -8.50 -8.39
N HIS A 71 -1.05 -7.78 -7.38
CA HIS A 71 -2.47 -7.47 -7.26
C HIS A 71 -2.98 -6.62 -8.44
N LEU A 72 -2.16 -5.67 -8.93
CA LEU A 72 -2.46 -4.87 -10.11
C LEU A 72 -2.48 -5.71 -11.39
N GLU A 73 -1.55 -6.66 -11.53
CA GLU A 73 -1.51 -7.59 -12.67
C GLU A 73 -2.66 -8.60 -12.65
N GLU A 74 -3.05 -9.11 -11.47
CA GLU A 74 -4.13 -10.09 -11.30
C GLU A 74 -5.53 -9.47 -11.30
N ASN A 75 -5.65 -8.22 -10.82
CA ASN A 75 -6.88 -7.43 -10.88
C ASN A 75 -6.68 -6.19 -11.77
N PRO A 76 -6.56 -6.37 -13.10
CA PRO A 76 -6.54 -5.28 -14.05
C PRO A 76 -7.95 -4.68 -14.23
N LEU A 77 -8.71 -4.51 -13.14
CA LEU A 77 -10.12 -4.14 -13.17
C LEU A 77 -10.32 -2.73 -13.75
N PHE A 78 -10.62 -2.74 -15.07
CA PHE A 78 -11.29 -1.77 -15.95
C PHE A 78 -10.48 -0.69 -16.70
#